data_AF-A0A7Y3ELP8-F1
#
_entry.id   AF-A0A7Y3ELP8-F1
#
_cell.length_a   1.000
_cell.length_b   1.000
_cell.length_c   1.000
_cell.angle_alpha   90.00
_cell.angle_beta   90.00
_cell.angle_gamma   90.00
#
_symmetry.space_group_name_H-M   'P 1'
#
loop_
_entity.id
_entity.type
_entity.pdbx_description
1 polymer ?
#
loop_
_entity_poly.entity_id
_entity_poly.type
_entity_poly.pdbx_seq_one_letter_code
_entity_poly.pdbx_strand_id
1 'polypeptide(L)'
;MISSFTNPHLVSIHGGHSGEFCCHANDTLDEIIKAYIQKGFSWVGITEHMPFSSDEFLYPEEKEAGLDVKGTYRRFADYIFKCRKLQKKYSSSIKIYVGFETELFSGFEPFIKKLIQNFQPDYIVGSL
;
A
#
# COMPACT_ATOMS: atom_id res chain seq x y z
N MET A 1 2.86 -44.09 7.87
CA MET A 1 2.25 -42.99 7.09
C MET A 1 2.94 -41.72 7.51
N ILE A 2 3.80 -41.16 6.67
CA ILE A 2 4.44 -39.87 6.96
C ILE A 2 3.38 -38.81 6.70
N SER A 3 3.00 -38.09 7.75
CA SER A 3 2.11 -36.93 7.69
C SER A 3 2.64 -35.98 6.60
N SER A 4 1.90 -35.82 5.51
CA SER A 4 2.19 -34.78 4.53
C SER A 4 1.92 -33.44 5.21
N PHE A 5 2.97 -32.78 5.69
CA PHE A 5 2.86 -31.39 6.07
C PHE A 5 2.39 -30.63 4.83
N THR A 6 1.17 -30.10 4.88
CA THR A 6 0.68 -29.16 3.87
C THR A 6 1.61 -27.96 3.89
N ASN A 7 2.20 -27.59 2.75
CA ASN A 7 3.00 -26.37 2.67
C ASN A 7 2.16 -25.21 3.22
N PRO A 8 2.73 -24.35 4.09
CA PRO A 8 2.01 -23.22 4.62
C PRO A 8 1.59 -22.29 3.47
N HIS A 9 0.38 -21.75 3.57
CA HIS A 9 -0.07 -20.70 2.66
C HIS A 9 0.77 -19.44 2.92
N LEU A 10 1.61 -19.06 1.95
CA LEU A 10 2.41 -17.85 2.04
C LEU A 10 1.53 -16.62 1.89
N VAL A 11 1.71 -15.66 2.80
CA VAL A 11 0.92 -14.43 2.87
C VAL A 11 1.80 -13.27 3.30
N SER A 12 1.43 -12.05 2.91
CA SER A 12 2.11 -10.82 3.35
C SER A 12 1.06 -9.76 3.69
N ILE A 13 1.19 -9.13 4.86
CA ILE A 13 0.26 -8.09 5.34
C ILE A 13 0.76 -6.66 5.00
N HIS A 14 2.06 -6.47 4.76
CA HIS A 14 2.61 -5.15 4.41
C HIS A 14 2.78 -4.98 2.90
N GLY A 15 3.21 -6.04 2.21
CA GLY A 15 3.31 -6.04 0.74
C GLY A 15 4.42 -5.18 0.14
N GLY A 16 4.95 -4.23 0.90
CA GLY A 16 5.96 -3.27 0.49
C GLY A 16 5.39 -2.03 -0.18
N HIS A 17 6.30 -1.20 -0.69
CA HIS A 17 6.03 0.09 -1.33
C HIS A 17 6.52 0.06 -2.77
N SER A 18 5.85 0.80 -3.65
CA SER A 18 6.14 0.86 -5.08
C SER A 18 6.68 2.24 -5.48
N GLY A 19 7.60 2.27 -6.44
CA GLY A 19 8.25 3.52 -6.89
C GLY A 19 7.30 4.50 -7.58
N GLU A 20 6.09 4.06 -7.94
CA GLU A 20 5.05 4.93 -8.49
C GLU A 20 4.39 5.81 -7.42
N PHE A 21 4.36 5.34 -6.17
CA PHE A 21 3.61 5.96 -5.09
C PHE A 21 4.44 6.26 -3.83
N CYS A 22 5.70 5.83 -3.80
CA CYS A 22 6.65 6.08 -2.73
C CYS A 22 8.00 6.57 -3.31
N CYS A 23 8.53 7.69 -2.78
CA CYS A 23 9.76 8.31 -3.28
C CYS A 23 11.04 7.50 -2.99
N HIS A 24 10.98 6.55 -2.06
CA HIS A 24 12.10 5.71 -1.66
C HIS A 24 11.90 4.23 -2.03
N ALA A 25 10.99 3.95 -2.97
CA ALA A 25 10.80 2.64 -3.58
C ALA A 25 11.13 2.69 -5.09
N ASN A 26 11.33 1.53 -5.73
CA ASN A 26 11.81 1.45 -7.11
C ASN A 26 10.84 0.71 -8.05
N ASP A 27 10.40 -0.48 -7.67
CA ASP A 27 9.60 -1.34 -8.55
C ASP A 27 8.19 -0.79 -8.73
N THR A 28 7.59 -1.05 -9.90
CA THR A 28 6.18 -0.73 -10.11
C THR A 28 5.29 -1.63 -9.26
N LEU A 29 4.08 -1.16 -8.97
CA LEU A 29 3.12 -1.95 -8.21
C LEU A 29 2.73 -3.25 -8.94
N ASP A 30 2.72 -3.25 -10.27
CA ASP A 30 2.43 -4.46 -11.07
C ASP A 30 3.56 -5.50 -10.95
N GLU A 31 4.82 -5.06 -10.89
CA GLU A 31 5.99 -5.93 -10.69
C GLU A 31 5.99 -6.56 -9.30
N ILE A 32 5.68 -5.79 -8.25
CA ILE A 32 5.54 -6.31 -6.88
C ILE A 32 4.49 -7.41 -6.83
N ILE A 33 3.30 -7.19 -7.40
CA ILE A 33 2.23 -8.19 -7.42
C ILE A 33 2.65 -9.45 -8.20
N LYS A 34 3.30 -9.29 -9.36
CA LYS A 34 3.82 -10.42 -10.14
C LYS A 34 4.85 -11.23 -9.35
N ALA A 35 5.71 -10.58 -8.56
CA ALA A 35 6.68 -11.26 -7.72
C ALA A 35 6.00 -12.14 -6.65
N TYR A 36 4.92 -11.65 -6.02
CA TYR A 36 4.12 -12.45 -5.07
C TYR A 36 3.47 -13.66 -5.74
N ILE A 37 2.90 -13.48 -6.93
CA ILE A 37 2.32 -14.58 -7.73
C ILE A 37 3.39 -15.64 -8.05
N GLN A 38 4.56 -15.22 -8.55
CA GLN A 38 5.67 -16.11 -8.89
C GLN A 38 6.20 -16.89 -7.68
N LYS A 39 6.15 -16.29 -6.49
CA LYS A 39 6.57 -16.92 -5.22
C LYS A 39 5.48 -17.80 -4.60
N GLY A 40 4.31 -17.94 -5.23
CA GLY A 40 3.23 -18.81 -4.75
C GLY A 40 2.49 -18.28 -3.51
N PHE A 41 2.44 -16.96 -3.33
CA PHE A 41 1.65 -16.36 -2.26
C PHE A 41 0.15 -16.53 -2.54
N SER A 42 -0.59 -16.93 -1.51
CA SER A 42 -2.05 -17.06 -1.57
C SER A 42 -2.73 -15.69 -1.56
N TRP A 43 -2.17 -14.76 -0.79
CA TRP A 43 -2.61 -13.36 -0.80
C TRP A 43 -1.52 -12.39 -0.36
N VAL A 44 -1.68 -11.14 -0.77
CA VAL A 44 -0.84 -10.02 -0.35
C VAL A 44 -1.72 -8.83 -0.01
N GLY A 45 -1.43 -8.16 1.09
CA GLY A 45 -1.91 -6.83 1.36
C GLY A 45 -0.83 -5.82 1.03
N ILE A 46 -1.14 -4.81 0.21
CA ILE A 46 -0.23 -3.72 -0.15
C ILE A 46 -0.56 -2.51 0.73
N THR A 47 0.44 -1.92 1.39
CA THR A 47 0.29 -0.75 2.24
C THR A 47 1.26 0.37 1.87
N GLU A 48 0.89 1.19 0.88
CA GLU A 48 1.64 2.44 0.63
C GLU A 48 1.50 3.41 1.81
N HIS A 49 2.42 4.36 1.91
CA HIS A 49 2.34 5.45 2.88
C HIS A 49 1.07 6.28 2.64
N MET A 50 0.37 6.63 3.73
CA MET A 50 -0.70 7.62 3.67
C MET A 50 -0.14 9.03 3.39
N PRO A 51 -0.92 9.95 2.81
CA PRO A 51 -0.50 11.34 2.67
C PRO A 51 -0.53 12.06 4.02
N PHE A 52 0.04 13.26 4.06
CA PHE A 52 -0.06 14.17 5.19
C PHE A 52 -1.25 15.13 5.05
N SER A 53 -1.57 15.86 6.12
CA SER A 53 -2.60 16.91 6.12
C SER A 53 -2.05 18.32 5.85
N SER A 54 -0.72 18.50 5.84
CA SER A 54 -0.02 19.77 5.72
C SER A 54 1.39 19.58 5.13
N ASP A 55 1.90 20.57 4.41
CA ASP A 55 3.25 20.55 3.80
C ASP A 55 4.38 20.49 4.84
N GLU A 56 4.10 20.91 6.08
CA GLU A 56 5.07 20.91 7.17
C GLU A 56 5.56 19.50 7.52
N PHE A 57 4.71 18.48 7.32
CA PHE A 57 4.99 17.08 7.66
C PHE A 57 5.59 16.27 6.52
N LEU A 58 5.57 16.80 5.29
CA LEU A 58 6.13 16.10 4.12
C LEU A 58 7.60 15.72 4.35
N TYR A 59 7.96 14.53 3.89
CA TYR A 59 9.33 14.07 3.94
C TYR A 59 10.23 14.94 3.04
N PRO A 60 11.54 15.06 3.36
CA PRO A 60 12.48 15.77 2.51
C PRO A 60 12.46 15.29 1.06
N GLU A 61 12.44 13.98 0.82
CA GLU A 61 12.43 13.45 -0.55
C GLU A 61 11.13 13.77 -1.33
N GLU A 62 10.00 13.94 -0.64
CA GLU A 62 8.75 14.36 -1.27
C GLU A 62 8.81 15.82 -1.71
N LYS A 63 9.38 16.68 -0.86
CA LYS A 63 9.62 18.10 -1.19
C LYS A 63 10.60 18.25 -2.35
N GLU A 64 11.69 17.47 -2.33
CA GLU A 64 12.69 17.44 -3.40
C GLU A 64 12.10 16.93 -4.72
N ALA A 65 11.16 15.99 -4.67
CA ALA A 65 10.38 15.54 -5.82
C ALA A 65 9.33 16.56 -6.29
N GLY A 66 9.24 17.75 -5.66
CA GLY A 66 8.32 18.82 -6.03
C GLY A 66 6.87 18.55 -5.64
N LEU A 67 6.63 17.70 -4.63
CA LEU A 67 5.29 17.41 -4.15
C LEU A 67 4.87 18.41 -3.08
N ASP A 68 3.61 18.83 -3.17
CA ASP A 68 2.86 19.43 -2.07
C ASP A 68 1.88 18.39 -1.48
N VAL A 69 1.20 18.74 -0.40
CA VAL A 69 0.20 17.90 0.26
C VAL A 69 -0.93 17.47 -0.67
N LYS A 70 -1.27 18.29 -1.67
CA LYS A 70 -2.29 17.94 -2.68
C LYS A 70 -1.75 16.88 -3.65
N GLY A 71 -0.48 16.98 -4.03
CA GLY A 71 0.25 16.04 -4.84
C GLY A 71 0.35 14.67 -4.16
N THR A 72 0.73 14.62 -2.88
CA THR A 72 0.78 13.37 -2.13
C THR A 72 -0.61 12.77 -1.93
N TYR A 73 -1.64 13.58 -1.68
CA TYR A 73 -3.02 13.09 -1.61
C TYR A 73 -3.51 12.50 -2.94
N ARG A 74 -3.22 13.16 -4.06
CA ARG A 74 -3.56 12.65 -5.40
C ARG A 74 -2.82 11.35 -5.70
N ARG A 75 -1.53 11.30 -5.38
CA ARG A 75 -0.70 10.10 -5.51
C ARG A 75 -1.28 8.93 -4.72
N PHE A 76 -1.71 9.17 -3.48
CA PHE A 76 -2.39 8.16 -2.66
C PHE A 76 -3.72 7.70 -3.27
N ALA A 77 -4.51 8.62 -3.82
CA ALA A 77 -5.75 8.27 -4.52
C ALA A 77 -5.49 7.40 -5.77
N ASP A 78 -4.46 7.76 -6.54
CA ASP A 78 -4.02 7.01 -7.72
C ASP A 78 -3.51 5.61 -7.33
N TYR A 79 -2.81 5.48 -6.20
CA TYR A 79 -2.42 4.21 -5.59
C TYR A 79 -3.65 3.32 -5.32
N ILE A 80 -4.62 3.80 -4.54
CA ILE A 80 -5.82 3.03 -4.20
C ILE A 80 -6.53 2.58 -5.48
N PHE A 81 -6.70 3.49 -6.44
CA PHE A 81 -7.33 3.19 -7.71
C PHE A 81 -6.58 2.12 -8.52
N LYS A 82 -5.25 2.22 -8.61
CA LYS A 82 -4.41 1.23 -9.30
C LYS A 82 -4.50 -0.13 -8.61
N CYS A 83 -4.43 -0.18 -7.29
CA CYS A 83 -4.62 -1.38 -6.48
C CYS A 83 -5.96 -2.07 -6.79
N ARG A 84 -7.08 -1.32 -6.81
CA ARG A 84 -8.41 -1.86 -7.15
C ARG A 84 -8.49 -2.38 -8.60
N LYS A 85 -7.73 -1.80 -9.54
CA LYS A 85 -7.60 -2.36 -10.90
C LYS A 85 -6.81 -3.66 -10.91
N LEU A 86 -5.70 -3.73 -10.18
CA LEU A 86 -4.87 -4.94 -10.09
C LEU A 86 -5.59 -6.08 -9.39
N GLN A 87 -6.42 -5.80 -8.38
CA GLN A 87 -7.34 -6.77 -7.76
C GLN A 87 -8.18 -7.49 -8.83
N LYS A 88 -8.77 -6.73 -9.77
CA LYS A 88 -9.56 -7.30 -10.88
C LYS A 88 -8.69 -8.06 -11.88
N LYS A 89 -7.53 -7.50 -12.22
CA LYS A 89 -6.60 -8.08 -13.21
C LYS A 89 -6.08 -9.45 -12.77
N TYR A 90 -5.77 -9.61 -11.48
CA TYR A 90 -5.10 -10.80 -10.94
C TYR A 90 -6.01 -11.68 -10.07
N SER A 91 -7.33 -11.50 -10.13
CA SER A 91 -8.29 -12.19 -9.25
C SER A 91 -8.25 -13.72 -9.35
N SER A 92 -7.79 -14.26 -10.48
CA SER A 92 -7.61 -15.71 -10.70
C SER A 92 -6.26 -16.24 -10.19
N SER A 93 -5.33 -15.37 -9.81
CA SER A 93 -3.93 -15.72 -9.52
C SER A 93 -3.53 -15.45 -8.08
N ILE A 94 -4.02 -14.37 -7.48
CA ILE A 94 -3.71 -14.00 -6.08
C ILE A 94 -4.83 -13.11 -5.53
N LYS A 95 -5.16 -13.27 -4.24
CA LYS A 95 -6.02 -12.31 -3.56
C LYS A 95 -5.18 -11.12 -3.11
N ILE A 96 -5.56 -9.93 -3.53
CA ILE A 96 -4.89 -8.68 -3.14
C ILE A 96 -5.79 -7.96 -2.14
N TYR A 97 -5.24 -7.49 -1.02
CA TYR A 97 -5.89 -6.55 -0.12
C TYR A 97 -5.25 -5.17 -0.27
N VAL A 98 -6.06 -4.12 -0.15
CA VAL A 98 -5.63 -2.73 -0.31
C VAL A 98 -5.66 -2.07 1.05
N GLY A 99 -4.50 -1.83 1.64
CA GLY A 99 -4.37 -1.13 2.91
C GLY A 99 -3.63 0.19 2.76
N PHE A 100 -3.20 0.77 3.86
CA PHE A 100 -2.17 1.81 3.87
C PHE A 100 -1.41 1.78 5.19
N GLU A 101 -0.18 2.25 5.15
CA GLU A 101 0.66 2.45 6.32
C GLU A 101 0.39 3.85 6.90
N THR A 102 0.15 3.93 8.20
CA THR A 102 -0.17 5.19 8.87
C THR A 102 1.07 6.00 9.17
N GLU A 103 0.94 7.33 9.10
CA GLU A 103 1.97 8.26 9.55
C GLU A 103 1.60 8.93 10.88
N LEU A 104 2.59 9.12 11.76
CA LEU A 104 2.41 9.83 13.02
C LEU A 104 2.76 11.31 12.87
N PHE A 105 1.76 12.18 13.03
CA PHE A 105 1.93 13.63 13.05
C PHE A 105 0.81 14.29 13.84
N SER A 106 0.94 15.57 14.20
CA SER A 106 -0.12 16.26 14.93
C SER A 106 -1.42 16.34 14.11
N GLY A 107 -2.50 15.73 14.62
CA GLY A 107 -3.78 15.63 13.90
C GLY A 107 -3.94 14.41 12.99
N PHE A 108 -3.08 13.40 13.11
CA PHE A 108 -3.14 12.17 12.31
C PHE A 108 -4.48 11.40 12.45
N GLU A 109 -4.98 11.18 13.67
CA GLU A 109 -6.21 10.39 13.89
C GLU A 109 -7.44 10.86 13.09
N PRO A 110 -7.87 12.13 13.16
CA PRO A 110 -9.01 12.59 12.37
C PRO A 110 -8.72 12.54 10.86
N PHE A 111 -7.45 12.66 10.44
CA PHE A 111 -7.09 12.55 9.04
C PHE A 111 -7.16 11.10 8.53
N ILE A 112 -6.65 10.14 9.30
CA ILE A 112 -6.79 8.70 9.02
C ILE A 112 -8.27 8.32 8.90
N LYS A 113 -9.14 8.81 9.80
CA LYS A 113 -10.58 8.56 9.71
C LYS A 113 -11.19 9.08 8.39
N LYS A 114 -10.76 10.24 7.91
CA LYS A 114 -11.18 10.77 6.60
C LYS A 114 -10.68 9.91 5.44
N LEU A 115 -9.43 9.44 5.49
CA LEU A 115 -8.89 8.53 4.47
C LEU A 115 -9.67 7.21 4.42
N ILE A 116 -9.98 6.63 5.58
CA ILE A 116 -10.80 5.41 5.67
C ILE A 116 -12.18 5.64 5.04
N GLN A 117 -12.84 6.76 5.36
CA GLN A 117 -14.15 7.10 4.81
C GLN A 117 -14.11 7.30 3.28
N ASN A 118 -13.10 7.99 2.78
CA ASN A 118 -13.02 8.34 1.36
C ASN A 118 -12.58 7.18 0.47
N PHE A 119 -11.63 6.36 0.94
CA PHE A 119 -10.97 5.34 0.13
C PHE A 119 -11.38 3.91 0.44
N GLN A 120 -12.01 3.68 1.60
CA GLN A 120 -12.49 2.37 2.04
C GLN A 120 -11.41 1.28 1.88
N PRO A 121 -10.24 1.42 2.54
CA PRO A 121 -9.22 0.39 2.53
C PRO A 121 -9.75 -0.88 3.21
N ASP A 122 -9.16 -2.02 2.87
CA ASP A 122 -9.49 -3.30 3.45
C ASP A 122 -8.95 -3.43 4.89
N TYR A 123 -7.84 -2.74 5.20
CA TYR A 123 -7.20 -2.67 6.52
C TYR A 123 -6.18 -1.50 6.57
N ILE A 124 -5.60 -1.24 7.74
CA ILE A 124 -4.49 -0.28 7.92
C ILE A 124 -3.36 -0.94 8.71
N VAL A 125 -2.12 -0.51 8.48
CA VAL A 125 -0.94 -0.90 9.26
C VAL A 125 -0.47 0.31 10.06
N GLY A 126 -0.34 0.14 11.37
CA GLY A 126 0.17 1.19 12.25
C GLY A 126 1.69 1.32 12.13
N SER A 127 2.18 2.53 11.88
CA SER A 127 3.59 2.92 11.90
C SER A 127 3.79 4.17 12.76
N LEU A 128 4.98 4.34 13.34
CA LEU A 128 5.35 5.41 14.27
C LEU A 128 6.55 6.20 13.78
#